data_AF-A0A937PD84-F1
#
_entry.id   AF-A0A937PD84-F1
#
_cell.length_a   1.000
_cell.length_b   1.000
_cell.length_c   1.000
_cell.angle_alpha   90.00
_cell.angle_beta   90.00
_cell.angle_gamma   90.00
#
_symmetry.space_group_name_H-M   'P 1'
#
loop_
_entity.id
_entity.type
_entity.pdbx_description
1 polymer ?
#
loop_
_entity_poly.entity_id
_entity_poly.type
_entity_poly.pdbx_seq_one_letter_code
_entity_poly.pdbx_strand_id
1 'polypeptide(L)'
;MTKLKPSLKNSVRRVLLFNSFLFILISLCGCQFDLEPTYKEKDLPYIVKKICAEEYNIEVTTARTPTTLWIYAPLDKILHEQYGIIKDKIFEDKVAEKLRNILNTIGRVLISSDSTPEFFALLASDINLGLDYTVIGNVLDMKKSHAGFIPWTEVNKRYVIRFESVQEAIGDKTGRHFKPYDIRLEEFLPEQIAQRIELHFRQNYPLDIIQIESVQPIFQNKSFKFYLNIKKGAKSEEEIDIIEEALKIFVFVIQNYNFDDFESVEIHDLNSGKKIDYGRLTLDKL
;
A
#
# COMPACT_ATOMS: atom_id res chain seq x y z
N MET A 1 50.83 -50.28 17.07
CA MET A 1 50.63 -48.80 17.14
C MET A 1 51.76 -48.10 16.41
N THR A 2 51.52 -47.57 15.21
CA THR A 2 52.55 -46.90 14.38
C THR A 2 52.64 -45.40 14.71
N LYS A 3 53.76 -44.96 15.29
CA LYS A 3 54.02 -43.53 15.55
C LYS A 3 54.41 -42.82 14.24
N LEU A 4 53.54 -41.94 13.74
CA LEU A 4 53.82 -41.09 12.57
C LEU A 4 55.07 -40.22 12.77
N LYS A 5 55.92 -40.11 11.74
CA LYS A 5 57.18 -39.33 11.76
C LYS A 5 56.89 -37.84 12.05
N PRO A 6 57.74 -37.13 12.84
CA PRO A 6 57.46 -35.75 13.25
C PRO A 6 57.22 -34.75 12.11
N SER A 7 57.92 -34.89 10.98
CA SER A 7 57.83 -33.97 9.84
C SER A 7 56.42 -33.90 9.22
N LEU A 8 55.67 -35.01 9.21
CA LEU A 8 54.29 -35.06 8.70
C LEU A 8 53.33 -34.20 9.53
N LYS A 9 53.50 -34.12 10.86
CA LYS A 9 52.65 -33.31 11.74
C LYS A 9 52.75 -31.80 11.43
N ASN A 10 53.94 -31.33 11.07
CA ASN A 10 54.14 -29.93 10.70
C ASN A 10 53.56 -29.59 9.32
N SER A 11 53.55 -30.55 8.38
CA SER A 11 52.92 -30.37 7.08
C SER A 11 51.39 -30.25 7.19
N VAL A 12 50.73 -31.18 7.90
CA VAL A 12 49.27 -31.16 8.10
C VAL A 12 48.80 -29.88 8.80
N ARG A 13 49.55 -29.38 9.80
CA ARG A 13 49.26 -28.08 10.43
C ARG A 13 49.34 -26.90 9.45
N ARG A 14 50.30 -26.89 8.53
CA ARG A 14 50.41 -25.84 7.50
C ARG A 14 49.25 -25.89 6.51
N VAL A 15 48.88 -27.08 6.04
CA VAL A 15 47.74 -27.26 5.11
C VAL A 15 46.42 -26.82 5.74
N LEU A 16 46.16 -27.18 7.01
CA LEU A 16 44.97 -26.75 7.74
C LEU A 16 44.91 -25.22 7.90
N LEU A 17 46.02 -24.58 8.31
CA LEU A 17 46.09 -23.12 8.42
C LEU A 17 45.88 -22.42 7.07
N PHE A 18 46.42 -22.97 5.98
CA PHE A 18 46.26 -22.40 4.64
C PHE A 18 44.79 -22.48 4.15
N ASN A 19 44.12 -23.62 4.37
CA ASN A 19 42.69 -23.77 4.04
C ASN A 19 41.79 -22.88 4.91
N SER A 20 42.08 -22.73 6.21
CA SER A 20 41.34 -21.79 7.07
C SER A 20 41.51 -20.34 6.62
N PHE A 21 42.73 -19.93 6.23
CA PHE A 21 42.98 -18.58 5.73
C PHE A 21 42.31 -18.33 4.37
N LEU A 22 42.29 -19.33 3.48
CA LEU A 22 41.59 -19.25 2.20
C LEU A 22 40.07 -19.13 2.39
N PHE A 23 39.47 -19.87 3.33
CA PHE A 23 38.05 -19.72 3.67
C PHE A 23 37.74 -18.32 4.21
N ILE A 24 38.57 -17.78 5.09
CA ILE A 24 38.41 -16.40 5.62
C ILE A 24 38.48 -15.37 4.48
N LEU A 25 39.41 -15.51 3.54
CA LEU A 25 39.50 -14.62 2.37
C LEU A 25 38.26 -14.71 1.48
N ILE A 26 37.75 -15.92 1.20
CA ILE A 26 36.53 -16.11 0.40
C ILE A 26 35.31 -15.50 1.10
N SER A 27 35.20 -15.63 2.44
CA SER A 27 34.12 -14.99 3.21
C SER A 27 34.21 -13.45 3.25
N LEU A 28 35.40 -12.85 3.06
CA LEU A 28 35.58 -11.40 3.04
C LEU A 28 35.28 -10.76 1.68
N CYS A 29 35.49 -11.48 0.57
CA CYS A 29 35.18 -10.99 -0.78
C CYS A 29 33.67 -10.98 -1.13
N GLY A 30 32.79 -11.47 -0.25
CA GLY A 30 31.36 -11.61 -0.53
C GLY A 30 30.54 -10.30 -0.53
N CYS A 31 31.08 -9.21 0.01
CA CYS A 31 30.31 -7.99 0.33
C CYS A 31 30.99 -6.69 -0.16
N GLN A 32 31.57 -6.68 -1.36
CA GLN A 32 32.20 -5.50 -1.98
C GLN A 32 31.62 -5.10 -3.34
N PHE A 33 30.54 -5.74 -3.80
CA PHE A 33 29.78 -5.26 -4.94
C PHE A 33 28.60 -4.43 -4.44
N ASP A 34 28.79 -3.11 -4.44
CA ASP A 34 27.66 -2.18 -4.44
C ASP A 34 26.84 -2.45 -5.70
N LEU A 35 25.72 -3.15 -5.53
CA LEU A 35 24.81 -3.47 -6.63
C LEU A 35 24.16 -2.18 -7.12
N GLU A 36 24.66 -1.64 -8.22
CA GLU A 36 24.05 -0.45 -8.82
C GLU A 36 22.57 -0.72 -9.12
N PRO A 37 21.66 0.16 -8.65
CA PRO A 37 20.23 0.00 -8.86
C PRO A 37 19.89 0.10 -10.36
N THR A 38 19.08 -0.84 -10.81
CA THR A 38 18.68 -1.08 -12.21
C THR A 38 18.05 0.14 -12.87
N TYR A 39 17.33 0.94 -12.11
CA TYR A 39 16.59 2.10 -12.60
C TYR A 39 17.01 3.38 -11.86
N LYS A 40 17.00 4.51 -12.58
CA LYS A 40 17.31 5.84 -12.03
C LYS A 40 16.03 6.68 -11.91
N GLU A 41 15.89 7.46 -10.84
CA GLU A 41 14.64 8.14 -10.46
C GLU A 41 14.00 8.97 -11.59
N LYS A 42 14.82 9.71 -12.32
CA LYS A 42 14.38 10.56 -13.44
C LYS A 42 13.68 9.78 -14.58
N ASP A 43 14.00 8.50 -14.73
CA ASP A 43 13.57 7.66 -15.86
C ASP A 43 12.34 6.81 -15.51
N LEU A 44 11.90 6.78 -14.24
CA LEU A 44 10.84 5.87 -13.76
C LEU A 44 9.50 5.99 -14.49
N PRO A 45 8.97 7.19 -14.83
CA PRO A 45 7.72 7.30 -15.60
C PRO A 45 7.86 6.67 -16.99
N TYR A 46 9.01 6.84 -17.64
CA TYR A 46 9.31 6.24 -18.95
C TYR A 46 9.45 4.71 -18.83
N ILE A 47 10.17 4.22 -17.82
CA ILE A 47 10.42 2.79 -17.61
C ILE A 47 9.12 2.03 -17.33
N VAL A 48 8.25 2.55 -16.45
CA VAL A 48 6.94 1.94 -16.17
C VAL A 48 6.07 1.91 -17.44
N LYS A 49 5.99 3.03 -18.17
CA LYS A 49 5.23 3.09 -19.43
C LYS A 49 5.77 2.11 -20.48
N LYS A 50 7.10 2.00 -20.60
CA LYS A 50 7.77 1.08 -21.52
C LYS A 50 7.42 -0.38 -21.20
N ILE A 51 7.55 -0.79 -19.94
CA ILE A 51 7.27 -2.18 -19.52
C ILE A 51 5.79 -2.52 -19.72
N CYS A 52 4.86 -1.63 -19.35
CA CYS A 52 3.43 -1.85 -19.58
C CYS A 52 3.09 -2.08 -21.06
N ALA A 53 3.72 -1.33 -21.96
CA ALA A 53 3.54 -1.49 -23.40
C ALA A 53 4.23 -2.77 -23.94
N GLU A 54 5.52 -2.98 -23.64
CA GLU A 54 6.34 -4.04 -24.25
C GLU A 54 6.05 -5.44 -23.71
N GLU A 55 5.79 -5.61 -22.41
CA GLU A 55 5.57 -6.93 -21.80
C GLU A 55 4.09 -7.34 -21.72
N TYR A 56 3.18 -6.36 -21.68
CA TYR A 56 1.76 -6.62 -21.40
C TYR A 56 0.78 -6.03 -22.43
N ASN A 57 1.27 -5.27 -23.43
CA ASN A 57 0.43 -4.56 -24.41
C ASN A 57 -0.64 -3.67 -23.75
N ILE A 58 -0.24 -2.94 -22.71
CA ILE A 58 -1.06 -1.97 -21.96
C ILE A 58 -0.49 -0.57 -22.21
N GLU A 59 -1.23 0.26 -22.96
CA GLU A 59 -0.93 1.68 -23.09
C GLU A 59 -1.26 2.41 -21.78
N VAL A 60 -0.31 3.19 -21.27
CA VAL A 60 -0.48 4.03 -20.07
C VAL A 60 0.13 5.42 -20.29
N THR A 61 -0.37 6.42 -19.56
CA THR A 61 0.29 7.73 -19.39
C THR A 61 0.91 7.77 -17.98
N THR A 62 2.07 8.40 -17.80
CA THR A 62 2.82 8.36 -16.53
C THR A 62 3.43 9.72 -16.20
N ALA A 63 3.55 10.04 -14.91
CA ALA A 63 4.16 11.30 -14.42
C ALA A 63 4.81 11.13 -13.03
N ARG A 64 5.94 11.81 -12.77
CA ARG A 64 6.50 12.01 -11.41
C ARG A 64 6.11 13.39 -10.92
N THR A 65 5.43 13.47 -9.80
CA THR A 65 5.48 14.64 -8.91
C THR A 65 6.53 14.36 -7.83
N PRO A 66 7.09 15.37 -7.12
CA PRO A 66 8.02 15.17 -6.01
C PRO A 66 7.70 13.97 -5.09
N THR A 67 6.45 13.82 -4.65
CA THR A 67 6.05 12.74 -3.74
C THR A 67 5.36 11.55 -4.41
N THR A 68 4.81 11.66 -5.64
CA THR A 68 3.96 10.60 -6.24
C THR A 68 4.37 10.18 -7.67
N LEU A 69 4.49 8.87 -7.93
CA LEU A 69 4.42 8.33 -9.30
C LEU A 69 2.94 8.13 -9.64
N TRP A 70 2.47 8.86 -10.65
CA TRP A 70 1.15 8.65 -11.21
C TRP A 70 1.22 7.79 -12.46
N ILE A 71 0.29 6.83 -12.57
CA ILE A 71 0.06 5.97 -13.71
C ILE A 71 -1.41 6.08 -14.08
N TYR A 72 -1.69 6.54 -15.29
CA TYR A 72 -3.01 6.60 -15.90
C TYR A 72 -3.19 5.44 -16.88
N ALA A 73 -4.24 4.63 -16.70
CA ALA A 73 -4.56 3.47 -17.51
C ALA A 73 -6.00 3.60 -18.07
N PRO A 74 -6.19 3.97 -19.35
CA PRO A 74 -7.50 3.94 -19.99
C PRO A 74 -7.91 2.49 -20.24
N LEU A 75 -9.05 2.07 -19.70
CA LEU A 75 -9.57 0.71 -19.80
C LEU A 75 -10.97 0.70 -20.40
N ASP A 76 -11.22 -0.29 -21.26
CA ASP A 76 -12.58 -0.61 -21.70
C ASP A 76 -13.28 -1.45 -20.62
N LYS A 77 -14.39 -0.93 -20.06
CA LYS A 77 -15.34 -1.66 -19.20
C LYS A 77 -14.69 -2.29 -17.95
N ILE A 78 -14.49 -1.47 -16.92
CA ILE A 78 -13.85 -1.88 -15.66
C ILE A 78 -14.75 -2.83 -14.86
N LEU A 79 -16.05 -2.50 -14.74
CA LEU A 79 -17.00 -3.25 -13.92
C LEU A 79 -17.46 -4.56 -14.59
N HIS A 80 -17.50 -5.63 -13.79
CA HIS A 80 -18.10 -6.90 -14.18
C HIS A 80 -19.62 -6.76 -14.43
N GLU A 81 -20.17 -7.47 -15.41
CA GLU A 81 -21.61 -7.39 -15.76
C GLU A 81 -22.55 -7.78 -14.60
N GLN A 82 -22.03 -8.56 -13.64
CA GLN A 82 -22.75 -9.02 -12.46
C GLN A 82 -22.26 -8.31 -11.18
N TYR A 83 -21.63 -7.14 -11.31
CA TYR A 83 -21.29 -6.27 -10.18
C TYR A 83 -22.55 -5.91 -9.39
N GLY A 84 -22.48 -5.96 -8.06
CA GLY A 84 -23.63 -5.83 -7.17
C GLY A 84 -24.56 -7.06 -7.09
N ILE A 85 -24.40 -8.06 -7.97
CA ILE A 85 -25.17 -9.32 -7.95
C ILE A 85 -24.32 -10.46 -7.38
N ILE A 86 -23.11 -10.65 -7.91
CA ILE A 86 -22.15 -11.63 -7.38
C ILE A 86 -21.24 -10.93 -6.37
N LYS A 87 -21.26 -11.41 -5.13
CA LYS A 87 -20.36 -10.95 -4.08
C LYS A 87 -18.90 -11.12 -4.51
N ASP A 88 -18.07 -10.14 -4.17
CA ASP A 88 -16.61 -10.13 -4.36
C ASP A 88 -16.10 -10.11 -5.82
N LYS A 89 -16.96 -10.17 -6.86
CA LYS A 89 -16.53 -9.98 -8.27
C LYS A 89 -16.80 -8.56 -8.79
N ILE A 90 -15.84 -7.66 -8.54
CA ILE A 90 -15.87 -6.25 -8.98
C ILE A 90 -15.51 -6.09 -10.46
N PHE A 91 -14.41 -6.72 -10.89
CA PHE A 91 -13.82 -6.51 -12.22
C PHE A 91 -14.07 -7.69 -13.16
N GLU A 92 -14.00 -7.44 -14.47
CA GLU A 92 -13.75 -8.52 -15.43
C GLU A 92 -12.36 -9.14 -15.21
N ASP A 93 -12.22 -10.44 -15.45
CA ASP A 93 -10.98 -11.17 -15.12
C ASP A 93 -9.76 -10.65 -15.92
N LYS A 94 -9.99 -10.16 -17.14
CA LYS A 94 -9.00 -9.46 -17.99
C LYS A 94 -8.61 -8.07 -17.45
N VAL A 95 -9.55 -7.36 -16.82
CA VAL A 95 -9.29 -6.06 -16.18
C VAL A 95 -8.47 -6.27 -14.92
N ALA A 96 -8.85 -7.25 -14.08
CA ALA A 96 -8.07 -7.63 -12.90
C ALA A 96 -6.64 -8.05 -13.27
N GLU A 97 -6.45 -8.77 -14.38
CA GLU A 97 -5.13 -9.10 -14.90
C GLU A 97 -4.33 -7.86 -15.36
N LYS A 98 -4.92 -6.95 -16.14
CA LYS A 98 -4.26 -5.69 -16.51
C LYS A 98 -3.82 -4.88 -15.29
N LEU A 99 -4.72 -4.67 -14.33
CA LEU A 99 -4.45 -3.94 -13.08
C LEU A 99 -3.30 -4.60 -12.30
N ARG A 100 -3.33 -5.93 -12.15
CA ARG A 100 -2.24 -6.70 -11.51
C ARG A 100 -0.91 -6.53 -12.23
N ASN A 101 -0.89 -6.57 -13.57
CA ASN A 101 0.34 -6.45 -14.34
C ASN A 101 0.94 -5.02 -14.26
N ILE A 102 0.10 -3.98 -14.19
CA ILE A 102 0.54 -2.61 -13.92
C ILE A 102 1.11 -2.49 -12.50
N LEU A 103 0.42 -2.99 -11.47
CA LEU A 103 0.90 -2.96 -10.07
C LEU A 103 2.20 -3.75 -9.89
N ASN A 104 2.34 -4.92 -10.53
CA ASN A 104 3.59 -5.68 -10.56
C ASN A 104 4.73 -4.90 -11.24
N THR A 105 4.43 -4.16 -12.31
CA THR A 105 5.40 -3.28 -12.99
C THR A 105 5.87 -2.15 -12.07
N ILE A 106 4.94 -1.47 -11.40
CA ILE A 106 5.22 -0.41 -10.43
C ILE A 106 6.10 -0.94 -9.30
N GLY A 107 5.78 -2.12 -8.75
CA GLY A 107 6.60 -2.79 -7.73
C GLY A 107 8.01 -3.10 -8.23
N ARG A 108 8.13 -3.84 -9.34
CA ARG A 108 9.41 -4.24 -9.94
C ARG A 108 10.33 -3.05 -10.21
N VAL A 109 9.76 -1.94 -10.67
CA VAL A 109 10.50 -0.69 -10.92
C VAL A 109 10.91 -0.01 -9.61
N LEU A 110 9.95 0.37 -8.75
CA LEU A 110 10.24 1.18 -7.55
C LEU A 110 11.09 0.44 -6.50
N ILE A 111 11.10 -0.89 -6.50
CA ILE A 111 11.99 -1.70 -5.64
C ILE A 111 13.43 -1.70 -6.16
N SER A 112 13.63 -1.61 -7.48
CA SER A 112 14.95 -1.69 -8.14
C SER A 112 15.50 -0.31 -8.55
N SER A 113 15.04 0.76 -7.89
CA SER A 113 15.38 2.16 -8.18
C SER A 113 16.40 2.73 -7.18
N ASP A 114 17.26 3.65 -7.64
CA ASP A 114 18.23 4.37 -6.78
C ASP A 114 17.58 5.21 -5.69
N SER A 115 16.61 6.01 -6.09
CA SER A 115 15.76 6.82 -5.26
C SER A 115 14.32 6.50 -5.62
N THR A 116 13.42 6.70 -4.66
CA THR A 116 12.00 6.69 -4.94
C THR A 116 11.34 7.95 -4.41
N PRO A 117 10.53 8.59 -5.26
CA PRO A 117 8.71 9.51 -4.49
C PRO A 117 8.26 8.69 -3.24
N GLU A 118 7.45 9.26 -2.35
CA GLU A 118 6.88 8.53 -1.20
C GLU A 118 5.75 7.57 -1.60
N PHE A 119 4.99 7.90 -2.65
CA PHE A 119 3.76 7.22 -3.05
C PHE A 119 3.77 6.78 -4.52
N PHE A 120 2.89 5.84 -4.85
CA PHE A 120 2.41 5.64 -6.20
C PHE A 120 0.88 5.76 -6.23
N ALA A 121 0.33 6.15 -7.37
CA ALA A 121 -1.09 6.20 -7.63
C ALA A 121 -1.40 5.65 -9.03
N LEU A 122 -2.18 4.58 -9.08
CA LEU A 122 -2.73 4.02 -10.32
C LEU A 122 -4.17 4.53 -10.47
N LEU A 123 -4.39 5.42 -11.43
CA LEU A 123 -5.71 5.84 -11.90
C LEU A 123 -6.08 4.99 -13.12
N ALA A 124 -7.04 4.08 -12.96
CA ALA A 124 -7.55 3.25 -14.04
C ALA A 124 -8.99 3.68 -14.36
N SER A 125 -9.23 4.16 -15.57
CA SER A 125 -10.51 4.81 -15.93
C SER A 125 -11.27 4.00 -16.96
N ASP A 126 -12.56 3.77 -16.68
CA ASP A 126 -13.52 3.22 -17.63
C ASP A 126 -13.91 4.31 -18.63
N ILE A 127 -13.22 4.33 -19.77
CA ILE A 127 -13.43 5.35 -20.80
C ILE A 127 -14.77 5.19 -21.54
N ASN A 128 -15.58 4.19 -21.21
CA ASN A 128 -16.92 4.01 -21.76
C ASN A 128 -18.02 4.44 -20.78
N LEU A 129 -17.79 4.32 -19.47
CA LEU A 129 -18.76 4.69 -18.43
C LEU A 129 -18.48 6.04 -17.75
N GLY A 130 -17.25 6.55 -17.77
CA GLY A 130 -16.85 7.71 -16.97
C GLY A 130 -16.74 7.33 -15.48
N LEU A 131 -15.96 6.29 -15.20
CA LEU A 131 -15.72 5.77 -13.84
C LEU A 131 -14.22 5.56 -13.61
N ASP A 132 -13.68 6.27 -12.64
CA ASP A 132 -12.29 6.24 -12.23
C ASP A 132 -12.11 5.31 -11.02
N TYR A 133 -11.23 4.32 -11.17
CA TYR A 133 -10.76 3.45 -10.09
C TYR A 133 -9.32 3.85 -9.73
N THR A 134 -9.13 4.47 -8.56
CA THR A 134 -7.81 4.92 -8.09
C THR A 134 -7.29 3.98 -7.00
N VAL A 135 -6.03 3.55 -7.11
CA VAL A 135 -5.28 2.84 -6.06
C VAL A 135 -4.04 3.63 -5.71
N ILE A 136 -4.00 4.18 -4.49
CA ILE A 136 -2.85 4.89 -3.92
C ILE A 136 -2.13 3.96 -2.94
N GLY A 137 -0.80 3.88 -3.05
CA GLY A 137 0.03 3.05 -2.16
C GLY A 137 1.32 3.74 -1.75
N ASN A 138 1.72 3.54 -0.50
CA ASN A 138 3.01 4.00 0.01
C ASN A 138 4.14 3.08 -0.45
N VAL A 139 5.22 3.65 -0.98
CA VAL A 139 6.33 2.89 -1.58
C VAL A 139 7.15 2.14 -0.52
N LEU A 140 7.23 2.65 0.71
CA LEU A 140 7.95 1.98 1.80
C LEU A 140 7.20 0.73 2.28
N ASP A 141 5.87 0.72 2.37
CA ASP A 141 5.11 -0.51 2.67
C ASP A 141 5.29 -1.57 1.59
N MET A 142 5.29 -1.17 0.31
CA MET A 142 5.52 -2.08 -0.81
C MET A 142 6.93 -2.70 -0.75
N LYS A 143 7.96 -1.89 -0.47
CA LYS A 143 9.34 -2.36 -0.24
C LYS A 143 9.43 -3.29 0.98
N LYS A 144 8.83 -2.91 2.12
CA LYS A 144 8.75 -3.74 3.34
C LYS A 144 8.10 -5.10 3.07
N SER A 145 7.03 -5.16 2.29
CA SER A 145 6.32 -6.41 1.99
C SER A 145 7.08 -7.35 1.05
N HIS A 146 7.75 -6.82 0.03
CA HIS A 146 8.63 -7.62 -0.82
C HIS A 146 9.87 -8.15 -0.06
N ALA A 147 10.32 -7.43 0.98
CA ALA A 147 11.33 -7.90 1.92
C ALA A 147 10.74 -8.76 3.07
N GLY A 148 9.45 -9.12 3.05
CA GLY A 148 8.80 -10.03 4.00
C GLY A 148 8.40 -9.42 5.35
N PHE A 149 8.66 -8.13 5.61
CA PHE A 149 8.31 -7.46 6.87
C PHE A 149 6.81 -7.18 7.05
N ILE A 150 6.04 -7.15 5.96
CA ILE A 150 4.58 -6.98 5.99
C ILE A 150 3.93 -8.07 5.12
N PRO A 151 2.98 -8.87 5.65
CA PRO A 151 2.22 -9.82 4.85
C PRO A 151 1.46 -9.14 3.70
N TRP A 152 1.39 -9.79 2.54
CA TRP A 152 0.66 -9.25 1.38
C TRP A 152 -0.81 -8.90 1.69
N THR A 153 -1.45 -9.71 2.53
CA THR A 153 -2.82 -9.50 3.03
C THR A 153 -2.99 -8.27 3.92
N GLU A 154 -1.92 -7.72 4.48
CA GLU A 154 -1.90 -6.47 5.25
C GLU A 154 -1.52 -5.27 4.37
N VAL A 155 -0.63 -5.41 3.38
CA VAL A 155 -0.41 -4.35 2.37
C VAL A 155 -1.69 -4.03 1.59
N ASN A 156 -2.48 -5.04 1.25
CA ASN A 156 -3.78 -4.81 0.60
C ASN A 156 -4.79 -4.05 1.48
N LYS A 157 -4.54 -3.91 2.79
CA LYS A 157 -5.30 -3.04 3.73
C LYS A 157 -4.65 -1.66 3.94
N ARG A 158 -3.48 -1.40 3.35
CA ARG A 158 -2.77 -0.12 3.41
C ARG A 158 -2.96 0.73 2.15
N TYR A 159 -3.43 0.14 1.05
CA TYR A 159 -3.84 0.92 -0.12
C TYR A 159 -5.07 1.77 0.21
N VAL A 160 -5.07 3.01 -0.28
CA VAL A 160 -6.26 3.87 -0.35
C VAL A 160 -6.89 3.67 -1.72
N ILE A 161 -8.12 3.17 -1.75
CA ILE A 161 -8.87 2.86 -2.96
C ILE A 161 -10.02 3.84 -3.13
N ARG A 162 -10.18 4.45 -4.30
CA ARG A 162 -11.30 5.36 -4.62
C ARG A 162 -12.05 4.90 -5.86
N PHE A 163 -13.35 5.15 -5.89
CA PHE A 163 -14.23 4.99 -7.05
C PHE A 163 -14.99 6.30 -7.27
N GLU A 164 -14.73 6.99 -8.38
CA GLU A 164 -15.25 8.34 -8.66
C GLU A 164 -15.88 8.36 -10.06
N SER A 165 -17.05 8.98 -10.23
CA SER A 165 -17.64 9.14 -11.57
C SER A 165 -17.22 10.48 -12.18
N VAL A 166 -16.53 10.40 -13.32
CA VAL A 166 -15.85 11.52 -13.98
C VAL A 166 -16.27 11.52 -15.45
N GLN A 167 -17.04 12.52 -15.87
CA GLN A 167 -17.56 12.58 -17.25
C GLN A 167 -16.43 12.82 -18.26
N GLU A 168 -15.39 13.55 -17.86
CA GLU A 168 -14.22 13.86 -18.68
C GLU A 168 -13.32 12.65 -18.98
N ALA A 169 -13.52 11.52 -18.30
CA ALA A 169 -12.87 10.25 -18.61
C ALA A 169 -13.48 9.56 -19.85
N ILE A 170 -14.72 9.91 -20.25
CA ILE A 170 -15.41 9.28 -21.38
C ILE A 170 -14.64 9.57 -22.68
N GLY A 171 -14.19 8.50 -23.34
CA GLY A 171 -13.37 8.53 -24.55
C GLY A 171 -11.91 8.98 -24.35
N ASP A 172 -11.45 9.23 -23.12
CA ASP A 172 -10.15 9.85 -22.87
C ASP A 172 -8.98 8.86 -22.85
N LYS A 173 -8.60 8.36 -24.04
CA LYS A 173 -7.46 7.44 -24.23
C LYS A 173 -6.09 8.04 -23.88
N THR A 174 -6.02 9.29 -23.45
CA THR A 174 -4.77 10.04 -23.25
C THR A 174 -4.50 10.45 -21.81
N GLY A 175 -5.54 10.65 -21.00
CA GLY A 175 -5.41 11.23 -19.65
C GLY A 175 -5.37 12.76 -19.69
N ARG A 176 -6.37 13.40 -20.30
CA ARG A 176 -6.65 14.84 -20.27
C ARG A 176 -7.38 15.28 -18.99
N HIS A 177 -8.23 14.43 -18.41
CA HIS A 177 -8.86 14.69 -17.11
C HIS A 177 -7.90 14.42 -15.95
N PHE A 178 -7.01 13.44 -16.13
CA PHE A 178 -5.94 13.03 -15.23
C PHE A 178 -5.01 14.21 -14.88
N LYS A 179 -4.94 14.53 -13.59
CA LYS A 179 -4.15 15.66 -13.03
C LYS A 179 -3.25 15.14 -11.90
N PRO A 180 -1.95 14.90 -12.17
CA PRO A 180 -0.99 14.53 -11.12
C PRO A 180 -0.90 15.60 -10.03
N TYR A 181 -0.84 15.17 -8.76
CA TYR A 181 -0.54 16.04 -7.61
C TYR A 181 0.36 15.31 -6.60
N ASP A 182 1.01 16.07 -5.72
CA ASP A 182 1.81 15.53 -4.63
C ASP A 182 0.92 15.04 -3.49
N ILE A 183 0.74 13.73 -3.37
CA ILE A 183 0.11 13.09 -2.21
C ILE A 183 1.07 13.21 -1.01
N ARG A 184 0.56 13.67 0.13
CA ARG A 184 1.31 13.77 1.40
C ARG A 184 0.77 12.79 2.42
N LEU A 185 1.62 12.36 3.36
CA LEU A 185 1.25 11.34 4.36
C LEU A 185 0.05 11.76 5.23
N GLU A 186 -0.08 13.05 5.54
CA GLU A 186 -1.22 13.62 6.27
C GLU A 186 -2.55 13.60 5.52
N GLU A 187 -2.52 13.47 4.18
CA GLU A 187 -3.71 13.33 3.32
C GLU A 187 -4.07 11.85 3.10
N PHE A 188 -3.05 10.99 3.03
CA PHE A 188 -3.19 9.55 2.82
C PHE A 188 -3.68 8.80 4.07
N LEU A 189 -3.17 9.13 5.26
CA LEU A 189 -3.52 8.43 6.50
C LEU A 189 -5.00 8.52 6.90
N PRO A 190 -5.69 9.68 6.82
CA PRO A 190 -7.11 9.78 7.16
C PRO A 190 -7.97 8.85 6.31
N GLU A 191 -7.72 8.77 5.00
CA GLU A 191 -8.44 7.87 4.10
C GLU A 191 -8.11 6.40 4.35
N GLN A 192 -6.84 6.05 4.60
CA GLN A 192 -6.48 4.67 4.94
C GLN A 192 -7.18 4.24 6.24
N ILE A 193 -7.20 5.10 7.26
CA ILE A 193 -7.85 4.81 8.54
C ILE A 193 -9.36 4.63 8.33
N ALA A 194 -10.01 5.52 7.58
CA ALA A 194 -11.43 5.37 7.23
C ALA A 194 -11.74 4.04 6.53
N GLN A 195 -10.97 3.67 5.50
CA GLN A 195 -11.16 2.41 4.78
C GLN A 195 -10.89 1.18 5.64
N ARG A 196 -9.94 1.25 6.58
CA ARG A 196 -9.66 0.18 7.54
C ARG A 196 -10.76 0.05 8.61
N ILE A 197 -11.39 1.16 9.03
CA ILE A 197 -12.58 1.16 9.89
C ILE A 197 -13.74 0.47 9.16
N GLU A 198 -14.05 0.87 7.93
CA GLU A 198 -15.10 0.21 7.14
C GLU A 198 -14.82 -1.29 6.94
N LEU A 199 -13.58 -1.64 6.60
CA LEU A 199 -13.19 -3.03 6.36
C LEU A 199 -13.27 -3.87 7.63
N HIS A 200 -12.87 -3.34 8.80
CA HIS A 200 -13.04 -4.00 10.09
C HIS A 200 -14.52 -4.34 10.32
N PHE A 201 -15.40 -3.33 10.29
CA PHE A 201 -16.82 -3.55 10.59
C PHE A 201 -17.48 -4.50 9.60
N ARG A 202 -17.12 -4.41 8.31
CA ARG A 202 -17.63 -5.28 7.22
C ARG A 202 -17.10 -6.72 7.26
N GLN A 203 -15.95 -6.97 7.90
CA GLN A 203 -15.37 -8.31 8.05
C GLN A 203 -15.78 -9.00 9.36
N ASN A 204 -15.93 -8.24 10.45
CA ASN A 204 -16.15 -8.80 11.78
C ASN A 204 -17.64 -8.95 12.14
N TYR A 205 -18.54 -8.15 11.54
CA TYR A 205 -19.95 -8.14 11.91
C TYR A 205 -20.89 -8.40 10.70
N PRO A 206 -21.94 -9.24 10.87
CA PRO A 206 -23.00 -9.40 9.88
C PRO A 206 -23.76 -8.09 9.59
N LEU A 207 -24.27 -7.95 8.36
CA LEU A 207 -25.00 -6.75 7.92
C LEU A 207 -26.32 -6.49 8.66
N ASP A 208 -26.90 -7.49 9.32
CA ASP A 208 -28.07 -7.37 10.19
C ASP A 208 -27.73 -7.07 11.66
N ILE A 209 -26.44 -6.96 11.99
CA ILE A 209 -25.90 -6.46 13.27
C ILE A 209 -25.24 -5.09 13.09
N ILE A 210 -24.48 -4.87 12.00
CA ILE A 210 -23.84 -3.59 11.66
C ILE A 210 -24.07 -3.22 10.19
N GLN A 211 -24.71 -2.08 9.95
CA GLN A 211 -24.82 -1.45 8.63
C GLN A 211 -23.93 -0.20 8.57
N ILE A 212 -22.92 -0.22 7.71
CA ILE A 212 -22.06 0.95 7.43
C ILE A 212 -22.72 1.77 6.32
N GLU A 213 -23.00 3.04 6.57
CA GLU A 213 -23.46 3.99 5.53
C GLU A 213 -22.33 4.90 5.05
N SER A 214 -21.43 5.34 5.93
CA SER A 214 -20.15 5.98 5.57
C SER A 214 -19.21 6.11 6.76
N VAL A 215 -17.90 6.17 6.47
CA VAL A 215 -16.88 6.71 7.37
C VAL A 215 -16.22 7.91 6.67
N GLN A 216 -16.45 9.12 7.17
CA GLN A 216 -15.93 10.35 6.56
C GLN A 216 -14.71 10.87 7.35
N PRO A 217 -13.50 10.81 6.78
CA PRO A 217 -12.30 11.39 7.38
C PRO A 217 -12.13 12.87 7.00
N ILE A 218 -11.58 13.66 7.92
CA ILE A 218 -11.03 14.99 7.67
C ILE A 218 -9.70 15.09 8.41
N PHE A 219 -8.69 15.71 7.79
CA PHE A 219 -7.51 16.20 8.50
C PHE A 219 -7.40 17.71 8.28
N GLN A 220 -7.43 18.48 9.36
CA GLN A 220 -7.37 19.94 9.30
C GLN A 220 -6.77 20.48 10.60
N ASN A 221 -5.91 21.50 10.50
CA ASN A 221 -5.28 22.15 11.67
C ASN A 221 -4.61 21.14 12.62
N LYS A 222 -3.89 20.16 12.05
CA LYS A 222 -3.25 19.05 12.78
C LYS A 222 -4.19 18.15 13.59
N SER A 223 -5.50 18.22 13.35
CA SER A 223 -6.50 17.37 13.99
C SER A 223 -7.09 16.39 12.97
N PHE A 224 -7.06 15.10 13.31
CA PHE A 224 -7.82 14.07 12.59
C PHE A 224 -9.26 14.06 13.09
N LYS A 225 -10.24 13.96 12.19
CA LYS A 225 -11.67 13.87 12.55
C LYS A 225 -12.33 12.77 11.74
N PHE A 226 -13.05 11.89 12.41
CA PHE A 226 -13.79 10.79 11.78
C PHE A 226 -15.27 10.89 12.15
N TYR A 227 -16.12 11.02 11.14
CA TYR A 227 -17.58 11.00 11.29
C TYR A 227 -18.09 9.63 10.84
N LEU A 228 -18.56 8.84 11.81
CA LEU A 228 -18.98 7.45 11.62
C LEU A 228 -20.50 7.41 11.49
N ASN A 229 -21.01 7.14 10.29
CA ASN A 229 -22.41 6.74 10.11
C ASN A 229 -22.48 5.21 10.00
N ILE A 230 -22.41 4.56 11.17
CA ILE A 230 -22.49 3.12 11.34
C ILE A 230 -23.69 2.81 12.23
N LYS A 231 -24.66 2.06 11.71
CA LYS A 231 -25.93 1.75 12.36
C LYS A 231 -25.90 0.35 12.96
N LYS A 232 -26.34 0.24 14.22
CA LYS A 232 -26.59 -1.05 14.88
C LYS A 232 -27.93 -1.62 14.42
N GLY A 233 -27.92 -2.85 13.95
CA GLY A 233 -29.12 -3.60 13.57
C GLY A 233 -29.90 -4.10 14.78
N ALA A 234 -31.18 -4.39 14.59
CA ALA A 234 -32.10 -4.76 15.67
C ALA A 234 -31.79 -6.10 16.38
N LYS A 235 -30.77 -6.84 15.93
CA LYS A 235 -30.29 -8.09 16.53
C LYS A 235 -28.97 -7.94 17.31
N SER A 236 -28.49 -6.71 17.55
CA SER A 236 -27.24 -6.47 18.29
C SER A 236 -27.41 -6.78 19.78
N GLU A 237 -27.33 -8.06 20.15
CA GLU A 237 -27.23 -8.50 21.55
C GLU A 237 -25.88 -8.11 22.19
N GLU A 238 -24.84 -7.93 21.37
CA GLU A 238 -23.52 -7.44 21.80
C GLU A 238 -23.48 -5.90 21.89
N GLU A 239 -22.89 -5.38 22.97
CA GLU A 239 -22.61 -3.96 23.14
C GLU A 239 -21.32 -3.54 22.42
N ILE A 240 -21.36 -3.52 21.08
CA ILE A 240 -20.24 -3.08 20.23
C ILE A 240 -20.00 -1.58 20.44
N ASP A 241 -18.89 -1.14 21.05
CA ASP A 241 -18.54 0.28 21.02
C ASP A 241 -17.82 0.65 19.72
N ILE A 242 -18.56 1.31 18.84
CA ILE A 242 -18.13 1.69 17.49
C ILE A 242 -16.95 2.67 17.54
N ILE A 243 -16.89 3.52 18.58
CA ILE A 243 -15.84 4.51 18.75
C ILE A 243 -14.55 3.85 19.27
N GLU A 244 -14.66 2.88 20.19
CA GLU A 244 -13.49 2.17 20.71
C GLU A 244 -12.76 1.37 19.63
N GLU A 245 -13.48 0.63 18.78
CA GLU A 245 -12.88 -0.09 17.65
C GLU A 245 -12.29 0.85 16.58
N ALA A 246 -12.95 1.97 16.29
CA ALA A 246 -12.39 2.99 15.40
C ALA A 246 -11.09 3.61 15.96
N LEU A 247 -11.03 3.85 17.28
CA LEU A 247 -9.85 4.37 17.96
C LEU A 247 -8.68 3.36 17.96
N LYS A 248 -8.96 2.06 18.18
CA LYS A 248 -7.94 0.99 18.06
C LYS A 248 -7.30 0.97 16.68
N ILE A 249 -8.11 1.12 15.63
CA ILE A 249 -7.63 1.17 14.24
C ILE A 249 -6.82 2.44 13.97
N PHE A 250 -7.27 3.60 14.47
CA PHE A 250 -6.51 4.85 14.39
C PHE A 250 -5.12 4.71 15.03
N VAL A 251 -5.07 4.31 16.31
CA VAL A 251 -3.82 4.17 17.08
C VAL A 251 -2.86 3.18 16.39
N PHE A 252 -3.37 2.01 15.96
CA PHE A 252 -2.58 1.02 15.22
C PHE A 252 -1.95 1.60 13.96
N VAL A 253 -2.69 2.35 13.15
CA VAL A 253 -2.17 2.93 11.89
C VAL A 253 -1.13 4.01 12.18
N ILE A 254 -1.44 4.96 13.07
CA ILE A 254 -0.50 6.06 13.41
C ILE A 254 0.83 5.52 13.94
N GLN A 255 0.79 4.54 14.86
CA GLN A 255 1.99 3.86 15.36
C GLN A 255 2.76 3.13 14.24
N ASN A 256 2.07 2.45 13.30
CA ASN A 256 2.71 1.73 12.19
C ASN A 256 3.47 2.63 11.21
N TYR A 257 3.02 3.87 11.02
CA TYR A 257 3.70 4.87 10.19
C TYR A 257 4.69 5.75 10.97
N ASN A 258 4.65 5.73 12.31
CA ASN A 258 5.32 6.69 13.19
C ASN A 258 4.93 8.15 12.84
N PHE A 259 3.69 8.39 12.44
CA PHE A 259 3.24 9.73 12.07
C PHE A 259 3.00 10.58 13.31
N ASP A 260 3.72 11.70 13.43
CA ASP A 260 3.76 12.49 14.65
C ASP A 260 3.32 13.95 14.46
N ASP A 261 3.12 14.42 13.22
CA ASP A 261 2.68 15.80 12.94
C ASP A 261 1.16 16.03 13.10
N PHE A 262 0.63 15.63 14.26
CA PHE A 262 -0.75 15.84 14.66
C PHE A 262 -0.88 16.17 16.16
N GLU A 263 -1.96 16.86 16.51
CA GLU A 263 -2.24 17.36 17.86
C GLU A 263 -3.40 16.62 18.54
N SER A 264 -4.46 16.24 17.80
CA SER A 264 -5.59 15.47 18.33
C SER A 264 -6.27 14.53 17.32
N VAL A 265 -7.09 13.61 17.83
CA VAL A 265 -8.10 12.87 17.07
C VAL A 265 -9.49 13.06 17.69
N GLU A 266 -10.46 13.41 16.86
CA GLU A 266 -11.89 13.37 17.17
C GLU A 266 -12.56 12.19 16.45
N ILE A 267 -13.41 11.44 17.15
CA ILE A 267 -14.28 10.42 16.55
C ILE A 267 -15.72 10.67 16.99
N HIS A 268 -16.62 10.82 16.02
CA HIS A 268 -18.04 11.15 16.21
C HIS A 268 -18.91 10.01 15.65
N ASP A 269 -19.71 9.35 16.50
CA ASP A 269 -20.75 8.41 16.07
C ASP A 269 -22.03 9.21 15.80
N LEU A 270 -22.40 9.30 14.53
CA LEU A 270 -23.56 10.09 14.08
C LEU A 270 -24.92 9.45 14.43
N ASN A 271 -24.96 8.18 14.81
CA ASN A 271 -26.20 7.48 15.17
C ASN A 271 -26.46 7.47 16.68
N SER A 272 -25.44 7.35 17.53
CA SER A 272 -25.61 7.47 18.99
C SER A 272 -25.42 8.90 19.51
N GLY A 273 -24.79 9.79 18.73
CA GLY A 273 -24.38 11.12 19.19
C GLY A 273 -23.20 11.12 20.17
N LYS A 274 -22.60 9.95 20.47
CA LYS A 274 -21.34 9.86 21.20
C LYS A 274 -20.23 10.55 20.39
N LYS A 275 -19.32 11.21 21.08
CA LYS A 275 -18.04 11.65 20.53
C LYS A 275 -16.91 11.51 21.53
N ILE A 276 -15.70 11.34 21.03
CA ILE A 276 -14.44 11.47 21.78
C ILE A 276 -13.55 12.53 21.14
N ASP A 277 -12.67 13.10 21.95
CA ASP A 277 -11.58 13.98 21.55
C ASP A 277 -10.37 13.61 22.41
N TYR A 278 -9.28 13.18 21.76
CA TYR A 278 -8.03 12.81 22.41
C TYR A 278 -6.87 13.59 21.81
N GLY A 279 -6.28 14.47 22.62
CA GLY A 279 -4.95 15.02 22.34
C GLY A 279 -3.88 13.92 22.32
N ARG A 280 -2.86 14.08 21.46
CA ARG A 280 -1.82 13.07 21.19
C ARG A 280 -1.17 12.46 22.44
N LEU A 281 -0.87 13.28 23.46
CA LEU A 281 -0.28 12.86 24.75
C LEU A 281 -1.15 11.88 25.58
N THR A 282 -2.40 11.66 25.20
CA THR A 282 -3.27 10.62 25.76
C THR A 282 -3.25 9.35 24.92
N LEU A 283 -3.05 9.46 23.60
CA LEU A 283 -2.94 8.35 22.66
C LEU A 283 -1.60 7.61 22.79
N ASP A 284 -0.52 8.32 23.17
CA ASP A 284 0.79 7.74 23.49
C ASP A 284 0.78 6.79 24.72
N LYS A 285 -0.41 6.49 25.28
CA LYS A 285 -0.66 5.62 26.44
C LYS A 285 -1.65 4.49 26.16
N LEU A 286 -2.07 4.32 24.90
CA LEU A 286 -3.02 3.32 24.39
C LEU A 286 -2.31 2.28 23.51
#